data_AF-A0A845SZU2-F1
#
_entry.id   AF-A0A845SZU2-F1
#
_cell.length_a   1.000
_cell.length_b   1.000
_cell.length_c   1.000
_cell.angle_alpha   90.00
_cell.angle_beta   90.00
_cell.angle_gamma   90.00
#
_symmetry.space_group_name_H-M   'P 1'
#
loop_
_entity.id
_entity.type
_entity.pdbx_description
1 polymer ?
#
loop_
_entity_poly.entity_id
_entity_poly.type
_entity_poly.pdbx_seq_one_letter_code
_entity_poly.pdbx_strand_id
1 'polypeptide(L)'
;MRGKNALREEEVVGRLKPITSWGLSSDQNGVCFRNIEADIQKYNDLIGKESIGEILRKGNDFLQRQFGLLITQEIFLEKSPAKGIFLLAKSKCSCGNTLVSPLNLLVSGRLTDCGCRTPLPAKDAAAITVYPSETPTCWTTTVDGIQWLGPRYRWFVTFFDRNVCVLRKYTADTKEALKLRRDAERKYYGQSVIDQYSELMYLELEQMRRSYIASHPPKIEGVYWDKSVHRWNVRFWHKGRGEFVVNKFFKNRDDAITERFRIEKLYYGTTLIPERYLSLL
;
A
#
# COMPACT_ATOMS: atom_id res chain seq x y z
N MET A 1 15.59 21.21 -8.97
CA MET A 1 14.43 21.22 -9.89
C MET A 1 13.24 20.67 -9.12
N ARG A 2 12.20 21.48 -8.94
CA ARG A 2 11.03 21.20 -8.10
C ARG A 2 9.99 20.41 -8.90
N GLY A 3 9.71 19.18 -8.51
CA GLY A 3 8.53 18.43 -8.96
C GLY A 3 7.37 18.69 -8.00
N LYS A 4 6.59 19.75 -8.25
CA LYS A 4 5.28 19.95 -7.63
C LYS A 4 4.28 19.07 -8.38
N ASN A 5 3.84 17.96 -7.78
CA ASN A 5 2.51 17.42 -8.06
C ASN A 5 1.58 17.86 -6.93
N ALA A 6 1.38 19.17 -6.87
CA ALA A 6 0.18 19.72 -6.28
C ALA A 6 -0.94 19.44 -7.29
N LEU A 7 -2.07 18.93 -6.79
CA LEU A 7 -3.36 18.96 -7.50
C LEU A 7 -3.48 20.32 -8.20
N ARG A 8 -3.85 20.34 -9.48
CA ARG A 8 -4.13 21.61 -10.16
C ARG A 8 -5.23 22.30 -9.35
N GLU A 9 -4.90 23.41 -8.68
CA GLU A 9 -5.84 24.26 -7.93
C GLU A 9 -7.05 24.68 -8.78
N GLU A 10 -6.90 24.56 -10.09
CA GLU A 10 -7.83 24.88 -11.16
C GLU A 10 -9.06 23.95 -11.25
N GLU A 11 -9.06 22.75 -10.63
CA GLU A 11 -10.23 21.86 -10.59
C GLU A 11 -11.22 22.18 -9.44
N VAL A 12 -10.91 23.18 -8.62
CA VAL A 12 -11.74 23.60 -7.46
C VAL A 12 -12.54 24.86 -7.80
N VAL A 13 -13.14 24.91 -8.99
CA VAL A 13 -14.04 26.03 -9.37
C VAL A 13 -15.41 25.78 -8.72
N GLY A 14 -15.64 26.41 -7.57
CA GLY A 14 -16.94 26.43 -6.87
C GLY A 14 -16.93 26.10 -5.37
N ARG A 15 -15.79 25.71 -4.78
CA ARG A 15 -15.69 25.33 -3.35
C ARG A 15 -15.06 26.44 -2.52
N LEU A 16 -15.58 26.69 -1.32
CA LEU A 16 -14.96 27.62 -0.37
C LEU A 16 -13.61 27.06 0.11
N LYS A 17 -12.65 27.98 0.38
CA LYS A 17 -11.25 27.65 0.68
C LYS A 17 -11.11 26.57 1.78
N PRO A 18 -10.12 25.66 1.65
CA PRO A 18 -9.84 24.64 2.66
C PRO A 18 -9.55 25.29 4.02
N ILE A 19 -10.08 24.70 5.09
CA ILE A 19 -9.73 25.11 6.46
C ILE A 19 -8.28 24.70 6.69
N THR A 20 -7.36 25.67 6.72
CA THR A 20 -5.96 25.43 7.06
C THR A 20 -5.80 25.52 8.57
N SER A 21 -5.39 24.43 9.21
CA SER A 21 -5.12 24.41 10.65
C SER A 21 -3.91 25.30 10.96
N TRP A 22 -4.11 26.40 11.67
CA TRP A 22 -3.04 27.10 12.37
C TRP A 22 -2.84 26.44 13.74
N GLY A 23 -1.97 25.42 13.77
CA GLY A 23 -1.38 24.90 15.00
C GLY A 23 -2.24 24.02 15.91
N LEU A 24 -1.51 23.08 16.53
CA LEU A 24 -1.72 22.39 17.81
C LEU A 24 -2.30 20.96 17.88
N SER A 25 -1.51 20.20 18.66
CA SER A 25 -1.66 18.92 19.36
C SER A 25 -2.08 17.68 18.57
N SER A 26 -1.09 16.89 18.17
CA SER A 26 -1.22 15.44 18.05
C SER A 26 -1.34 14.85 19.46
N ASP A 27 -2.48 14.24 19.78
CA ASP A 27 -2.56 13.39 20.96
C ASP A 27 -1.64 12.17 20.76
N GLN A 28 -0.68 12.02 21.67
CA GLN A 28 0.45 11.09 21.57
C GLN A 28 0.12 9.62 21.88
N ASN A 29 -1.15 9.26 22.10
CA ASN A 29 -1.50 7.92 22.55
C ASN A 29 -2.37 7.18 21.55
N GLY A 30 -1.74 6.20 20.91
CA GLY A 30 -2.35 5.26 20.00
C GLY A 30 -3.51 4.50 20.62
N VAL A 31 -4.46 4.15 19.74
CA VAL A 31 -5.72 3.45 19.97
C VAL A 31 -6.83 4.36 20.53
N CYS A 32 -7.33 5.25 19.68
CA CYS A 32 -8.59 5.94 19.93
C CYS A 32 -9.75 4.97 19.63
N PHE A 33 -10.36 4.40 20.67
CA PHE A 33 -11.65 3.73 20.55
C PHE A 33 -12.66 4.78 20.08
N ARG A 34 -13.05 4.71 18.81
CA ARG A 34 -13.90 5.72 18.19
C ARG A 34 -15.33 5.56 18.68
N ASN A 35 -15.84 6.56 19.40
CA ASN A 35 -17.27 6.64 19.72
C ASN A 35 -18.04 7.21 18.52
N ILE A 36 -18.61 6.31 17.70
CA ILE A 36 -19.33 6.67 16.48
C ILE A 36 -20.56 7.54 16.80
N GLU A 37 -21.30 7.23 17.86
CA GLU A 37 -22.49 8.01 18.26
C GLU A 37 -22.12 9.44 18.62
N ALA A 38 -21.05 9.63 19.40
CA ALA A 38 -20.55 10.96 19.75
C ALA A 38 -20.05 11.74 18.52
N ASP A 39 -19.40 11.07 17.56
CA ASP A 39 -18.96 11.70 16.32
C ASP A 39 -20.15 12.11 15.44
N ILE A 40 -21.18 11.27 15.33
CA ILE A 40 -22.42 11.57 14.61
C ILE A 40 -23.12 12.76 15.26
N GLN A 41 -23.23 12.79 16.59
CA GLN A 41 -23.84 13.91 17.30
C GLN A 41 -23.08 15.21 17.03
N LYS A 42 -21.74 15.19 17.14
CA LYS A 42 -20.89 16.35 16.82
C LYS A 42 -21.08 16.84 15.38
N TYR A 43 -21.22 15.93 14.43
CA TYR A 43 -21.46 16.28 13.03
C TYR A 43 -22.86 16.87 12.80
N ASN A 44 -23.88 16.32 13.44
CA ASN A 44 -25.24 16.86 13.36
C ASN A 44 -25.33 18.26 13.99
N ASP A 45 -24.70 18.47 15.15
CA ASP A 45 -24.59 19.79 15.80
C ASP A 45 -23.84 20.81 14.95
N LEU A 46 -22.89 20.35 14.15
CA LEU A 46 -22.10 21.14 13.21
C LEU A 46 -22.96 21.57 12.00
N ILE A 47 -23.64 20.63 11.35
CA ILE A 47 -24.47 20.94 10.17
C ILE A 47 -25.73 21.74 10.55
N GLY A 48 -26.20 21.63 11.79
CA GLY A 48 -27.30 22.43 12.32
C GLY A 48 -26.95 23.89 12.62
N LYS A 49 -25.72 24.35 12.37
CA LYS A 49 -25.33 25.77 12.57
C LYS A 49 -25.82 26.65 11.43
N GLU A 50 -26.38 27.80 11.80
CA GLU A 50 -26.93 28.77 10.85
C GLU A 50 -25.84 29.55 10.10
N SER A 51 -24.66 29.72 10.72
CA SER A 51 -23.54 30.46 10.16
C SER A 51 -22.50 29.56 9.51
N ILE A 52 -22.17 29.85 8.25
CA ILE A 52 -21.08 29.21 7.51
C ILE A 52 -19.75 29.30 8.29
N GLY A 53 -19.48 30.42 8.96
CA GLY A 53 -18.26 30.59 9.75
C GLY A 53 -18.19 29.63 10.94
N GLU A 54 -19.33 29.35 11.58
CA GLU A 54 -19.39 28.37 12.67
C GLU A 54 -19.25 26.94 12.16
N ILE A 55 -19.83 26.64 10.99
CA ILE A 55 -19.66 25.35 10.31
C ILE A 55 -18.17 25.11 10.05
N LEU A 56 -17.46 26.08 9.50
CA LEU A 56 -16.03 25.94 9.24
C LEU A 56 -15.21 25.79 10.54
N ARG A 57 -15.50 26.60 11.56
CA ARG A 57 -14.80 26.53 12.84
C ARG A 57 -14.96 25.16 13.51
N LYS A 58 -16.18 24.64 13.59
CA LYS A 58 -16.46 23.33 14.18
C LYS A 58 -16.02 22.17 13.28
N GLY A 59 -15.98 22.38 11.97
CA GLY A 59 -15.42 21.42 11.02
C GLY A 59 -13.96 21.09 11.31
N ASN A 60 -13.21 22.04 11.90
CA ASN A 60 -11.82 21.84 12.32
C ASN A 60 -11.64 20.67 13.30
N ASP A 61 -12.67 20.35 14.10
CA ASP A 61 -12.65 19.22 15.04
C ASP A 61 -12.48 17.86 14.32
N PHE A 62 -12.72 17.81 13.01
CA PHE A 62 -12.58 16.60 12.20
C PHE A 62 -11.29 16.55 11.37
N LEU A 63 -10.48 17.62 11.37
CA LEU A 63 -9.16 17.61 10.73
C LEU A 63 -8.18 16.73 11.53
N GLN A 64 -7.28 16.06 10.81
CA GLN A 64 -6.27 15.14 11.35
C GLN A 64 -6.82 13.97 12.18
N ARG A 65 -8.16 13.79 12.24
CA ARG A 65 -8.77 12.63 12.88
C ARG A 65 -8.70 11.40 11.98
N GLN A 66 -8.57 10.25 12.64
CA GLN A 66 -8.52 8.95 11.98
C GLN A 66 -9.91 8.29 11.98
N PHE A 67 -10.36 7.90 10.79
CA PHE A 67 -11.60 7.16 10.53
C PHE A 67 -11.26 5.82 9.89
N GLY A 68 -11.09 4.78 10.71
CA GLY A 68 -10.59 3.50 10.23
C GLY A 68 -9.14 3.63 9.74
N LEU A 69 -8.91 3.50 8.43
CA LEU A 69 -7.61 3.65 7.78
C LEU A 69 -7.39 5.02 7.13
N LEU A 70 -8.39 5.90 7.20
CA LEU A 70 -8.38 7.23 6.60
C LEU A 70 -8.00 8.28 7.64
N ILE A 71 -7.11 9.20 7.30
CA ILE A 71 -6.77 10.36 8.13
C ILE A 71 -7.20 11.62 7.36
N THR A 72 -8.10 12.41 7.93
CA THR A 72 -8.58 13.65 7.30
C THR A 72 -7.46 14.68 7.22
N GLN A 73 -7.17 15.18 6.02
CA GLN A 73 -6.16 16.22 5.82
C GLN A 73 -6.79 17.60 5.65
N GLU A 74 -7.87 17.67 4.88
CA GLU A 74 -8.54 18.91 4.52
C GLU A 74 -10.06 18.68 4.52
N ILE A 75 -10.82 19.72 4.88
CA ILE A 75 -12.29 19.75 4.80
C ILE A 75 -12.70 20.94 3.94
N PHE A 76 -13.62 20.68 3.02
CA PHE A 76 -14.19 21.65 2.10
C PHE A 76 -15.68 21.77 2.37
N LEU A 77 -16.20 22.97 2.17
CA LEU A 77 -17.63 23.23 2.17
C LEU A 77 -18.08 23.41 0.72
N GLU A 78 -19.07 22.62 0.33
CA GLU A 78 -19.70 22.68 -0.97
C GLU A 78 -21.19 22.99 -0.81
N LYS A 79 -21.71 23.87 -1.68
CA LYS A 79 -23.12 24.25 -1.70
C LYS A 79 -23.73 23.71 -2.98
N SER A 80 -24.68 22.79 -2.86
CA SER A 80 -25.48 22.29 -3.98
C SER A 80 -26.88 22.88 -3.95
N PRO A 81 -27.43 23.32 -5.09
CA PRO A 81 -28.83 23.74 -5.19
C PRO A 81 -29.84 22.67 -4.74
N ALA A 82 -29.51 21.38 -4.93
CA ALA A 82 -30.41 20.26 -4.64
C ALA A 82 -30.22 19.66 -3.24
N LYS A 83 -29.01 19.70 -2.69
CA LYS A 83 -28.65 19.03 -1.41
C LYS A 83 -28.31 20.00 -0.28
N GLY A 84 -28.36 21.32 -0.52
CA GLY A 84 -27.96 22.33 0.45
C GLY A 84 -26.45 22.36 0.66
N ILE A 85 -26.02 22.74 1.87
CA ILE A 85 -24.61 22.82 2.25
C ILE A 85 -24.16 21.45 2.75
N PHE A 86 -23.03 20.95 2.26
CA PHE A 86 -22.41 19.73 2.75
C PHE A 86 -20.89 19.85 2.82
N LEU A 87 -20.29 19.01 3.66
CA LEU A 87 -18.85 18.99 3.90
C LEU A 87 -18.21 17.79 3.19
N LEU A 88 -17.17 18.07 2.41
CA LEU A 88 -16.29 17.06 1.83
C LEU A 88 -15.00 17.00 2.64
N ALA A 89 -14.45 15.80 2.78
CA ALA A 89 -13.18 15.55 3.42
C ALA A 89 -12.22 14.92 2.42
N LYS A 90 -11.03 15.53 2.29
CA LYS A 90 -9.89 14.90 1.64
C LYS A 90 -9.08 14.18 2.70
N SER A 91 -8.99 12.87 2.56
CA SER A 91 -8.36 11.98 3.53
C SER A 91 -7.25 11.18 2.88
N LYS A 92 -6.17 10.95 3.63
CA LYS A 92 -5.09 10.06 3.22
C LYS A 92 -5.33 8.68 3.82
N CYS A 93 -5.34 7.66 2.97
CA CYS A 93 -5.49 6.29 3.42
C CYS A 93 -4.14 5.67 3.74
N SER A 94 -4.09 4.68 4.66
CA SER A 94 -2.91 3.86 4.91
C SER A 94 -2.40 3.12 3.66
N CYS A 95 -3.26 2.94 2.65
CA CYS A 95 -2.93 2.39 1.33
C CYS A 95 -1.98 3.29 0.51
N GLY A 96 -1.91 4.58 0.87
CA GLY A 96 -1.18 5.62 0.16
C GLY A 96 -2.09 6.50 -0.68
N ASN A 97 -3.23 5.98 -1.15
CA ASN A 97 -4.19 6.77 -1.94
C ASN A 97 -4.78 7.92 -1.14
N THR A 98 -5.13 8.97 -1.87
CA THR A 98 -5.90 10.09 -1.34
C THR A 98 -7.35 9.95 -1.77
N LEU A 99 -8.28 10.22 -0.87
CA LEU A 99 -9.71 10.02 -1.06
C LEU A 99 -10.42 11.34 -0.81
N VAL A 100 -11.30 11.78 -1.71
CA VAL A 100 -12.25 12.87 -1.47
C VAL A 100 -13.63 12.26 -1.33
N SER A 101 -14.29 12.51 -0.20
CA SER A 101 -15.60 11.92 0.11
C SER A 101 -16.41 12.81 1.06
N PRO A 102 -17.75 12.65 1.13
CA PRO A 102 -18.57 13.33 2.12
C PRO A 102 -18.16 12.99 3.56
N LEU A 103 -18.00 14.03 4.40
CA LEU A 103 -17.54 13.87 5.78
C LEU A 103 -18.48 12.99 6.61
N ASN A 104 -19.79 13.02 6.34
CA ASN A 104 -20.78 12.18 7.03
C ASN A 104 -20.54 10.67 6.81
N LEU A 105 -19.95 10.23 5.70
CA LEU A 105 -19.63 8.83 5.46
C LEU A 105 -18.49 8.35 6.36
N LEU A 106 -17.48 9.20 6.54
CA LEU A 106 -16.39 8.97 7.49
C LEU A 106 -16.95 8.94 8.91
N VAL A 107 -17.73 9.97 9.28
CA VAL A 107 -18.34 10.16 10.61
C VAL A 107 -19.32 9.04 11.01
N SER A 108 -20.10 8.52 10.07
CA SER A 108 -20.99 7.39 10.35
C SER A 108 -20.28 6.03 10.38
N GLY A 109 -19.01 5.97 9.96
CA GLY A 109 -18.28 4.72 9.86
C GLY A 109 -18.64 3.88 8.62
N ARG A 110 -19.48 4.40 7.72
CA ARG A 110 -19.82 3.75 6.44
C ARG A 110 -18.66 3.73 5.45
N LEU A 111 -17.69 4.61 5.63
CA LEU A 111 -16.47 4.68 4.84
C LEU A 111 -15.24 4.70 5.75
N THR A 112 -14.43 3.65 5.68
CA THR A 112 -13.27 3.45 6.57
C THR A 112 -11.95 3.29 5.83
N ASP A 113 -11.96 3.10 4.51
CA ASP A 113 -10.76 2.99 3.68
C ASP A 113 -11.00 3.49 2.26
N CYS A 114 -9.92 3.51 1.46
CA CYS A 114 -9.89 4.07 0.09
C CYS A 114 -10.59 3.18 -0.95
N GLY A 115 -11.19 2.05 -0.57
CA GLY A 115 -11.58 0.98 -1.48
C GLY A 115 -10.57 -0.18 -1.52
N CYS A 116 -9.46 -0.07 -0.78
CA CYS A 116 -8.36 -1.02 -0.82
C CYS A 116 -8.60 -2.28 0.02
N ARG A 117 -9.53 -2.21 0.98
CA ARG A 117 -9.93 -3.36 1.81
C ARG A 117 -11.41 -3.65 1.71
N THR A 118 -12.23 -2.60 1.67
CA THR A 118 -13.67 -2.74 1.53
C THR A 118 -14.14 -2.04 0.27
N PRO A 119 -15.01 -2.66 -0.55
CA PRO A 119 -15.60 -1.97 -1.68
C PRO A 119 -16.29 -0.67 -1.23
N LEU A 120 -16.18 0.38 -2.04
CA LEU A 120 -16.84 1.65 -1.75
C LEU A 120 -18.37 1.45 -1.63
N PRO A 121 -19.06 2.19 -0.74
CA PRO A 121 -20.50 2.07 -0.61
C PRO A 121 -21.22 2.37 -1.93
N ALA A 122 -21.88 1.37 -2.51
CA ALA A 122 -22.45 1.46 -3.86
C ALA A 122 -23.40 2.65 -4.06
N LYS A 123 -24.16 3.02 -3.02
CA LYS A 123 -25.08 4.17 -3.03
C LYS A 123 -24.36 5.52 -3.10
N ASP A 124 -23.14 5.59 -2.57
CA ASP A 124 -22.38 6.82 -2.40
C ASP A 124 -21.17 6.90 -3.34
N ALA A 125 -20.91 5.85 -4.15
CA ALA A 125 -19.75 5.74 -5.02
C ALA A 125 -19.59 6.94 -5.97
N ALA A 126 -20.69 7.48 -6.50
CA ALA A 126 -20.67 8.66 -7.38
C ALA A 126 -20.20 9.95 -6.67
N ALA A 127 -20.28 10.01 -5.34
CA ALA A 127 -19.84 11.15 -4.53
C ALA A 127 -18.42 10.97 -3.98
N ILE A 128 -17.76 9.85 -4.30
CA ILE A 128 -16.44 9.49 -3.78
C ILE A 128 -15.43 9.47 -4.93
N THR A 129 -14.34 10.24 -4.78
CA THR A 129 -13.24 10.25 -5.75
C THR A 129 -11.97 9.72 -5.10
N VAL A 130 -11.38 8.68 -5.68
CA VAL A 130 -10.11 8.08 -5.22
C VAL A 130 -8.99 8.51 -6.16
N TYR A 131 -7.97 9.15 -5.59
CA TYR A 131 -6.74 9.53 -6.26
C TYR A 131 -5.66 8.52 -5.90
N PRO A 132 -5.25 7.64 -6.84
CA PRO A 132 -4.22 6.65 -6.57
C PRO A 132 -2.88 7.33 -6.26
N SER A 133 -2.12 6.77 -5.32
CA SER A 133 -0.77 7.26 -5.02
C SER A 133 0.20 6.90 -6.14
N GLU A 134 1.11 7.82 -6.49
CA GLU A 134 2.28 7.52 -7.34
C GLU A 134 3.23 6.52 -6.65
N THR A 135 3.17 6.43 -5.32
CA THR A 135 3.94 5.49 -4.49
C THR A 135 2.99 4.78 -3.51
N PRO A 136 2.30 3.70 -3.92
CA PRO A 136 1.43 2.96 -3.03
C PRO A 136 2.24 2.36 -1.87
N THR A 137 1.78 2.56 -0.63
CA THR A 137 2.47 2.09 0.59
C THR A 137 2.10 0.65 0.96
N CYS A 138 1.02 0.12 0.38
CA CYS A 138 0.76 -1.32 0.32
C CYS A 138 0.27 -1.68 -1.08
N TRP A 139 0.95 -2.63 -1.74
CA TRP A 139 0.45 -3.18 -2.98
C TRP A 139 -0.68 -4.18 -2.66
N THR A 140 -1.91 -3.66 -2.55
CA THR A 140 -3.12 -4.50 -2.52
C THR A 140 -3.30 -5.09 -3.91
N THR A 141 -3.08 -6.38 -4.03
CA THR A 141 -3.32 -7.11 -5.28
C THR A 141 -4.81 -7.17 -5.56
N THR A 142 -5.22 -7.43 -6.80
CA THR A 142 -6.64 -7.70 -7.12
C THR A 142 -7.17 -8.98 -6.45
N VAL A 143 -6.28 -9.86 -5.99
CA VAL A 143 -6.67 -11.09 -5.30
C VAL A 143 -6.72 -10.82 -3.80
N ASP A 144 -7.93 -10.76 -3.27
CA ASP A 144 -8.13 -10.57 -1.84
C ASP A 144 -7.32 -11.57 -1.00
N GLY A 145 -6.64 -11.05 0.02
CA GLY A 145 -5.77 -11.81 0.89
C GLY A 145 -4.42 -12.22 0.28
N ILE A 146 -4.06 -11.84 -0.95
CA ILE A 146 -2.68 -12.01 -1.45
C ILE A 146 -1.98 -10.64 -1.43
N GLN A 147 -0.84 -10.57 -0.76
CA GLN A 147 -0.07 -9.34 -0.59
C GLN A 147 1.40 -9.57 -0.87
N TRP A 148 2.04 -8.66 -1.60
CA TRP A 148 3.50 -8.71 -1.76
C TRP A 148 4.20 -8.03 -0.58
N LEU A 149 5.00 -8.80 0.15
CA LEU A 149 5.88 -8.27 1.18
C LEU A 149 7.25 -7.95 0.60
N GLY A 150 7.35 -6.74 0.05
CA GLY A 150 8.56 -6.21 -0.59
C GLY A 150 9.87 -6.47 0.17
N PRO A 151 10.01 -6.02 1.43
CA PRO A 151 11.25 -6.20 2.20
C PRO A 151 11.65 -7.67 2.42
N ARG A 152 10.69 -8.60 2.35
CA ARG A 152 10.92 -10.04 2.54
C ARG A 152 10.96 -10.81 1.22
N TYR A 153 10.68 -10.16 0.10
CA TYR A 153 10.58 -10.76 -1.23
C TYR A 153 9.69 -12.01 -1.25
N ARG A 154 8.53 -11.93 -0.58
CA ARG A 154 7.59 -13.04 -0.44
C ARG A 154 6.16 -12.56 -0.56
N TRP A 155 5.32 -13.41 -1.13
CA TRP A 155 3.87 -13.32 -1.01
C TRP A 155 3.45 -13.70 0.40
N PHE A 156 2.52 -12.93 0.94
CA PHE A 156 1.78 -13.24 2.14
C PHE A 156 0.34 -13.53 1.73
N VAL A 157 -0.06 -14.77 1.94
CA VAL A 157 -1.38 -15.28 1.58
C VAL A 157 -2.19 -15.46 2.84
N THR A 158 -3.29 -14.75 2.92
CA THR A 158 -4.28 -14.81 3.99
C THR A 158 -5.64 -15.15 3.43
N PHE A 159 -6.45 -15.81 4.25
CA PHE A 159 -7.87 -15.97 4.01
C PHE A 159 -8.60 -15.92 5.35
N PHE A 160 -9.51 -14.95 5.46
CA PHE A 160 -10.34 -14.72 6.63
C PHE A 160 -11.80 -14.80 6.20
N ASP A 161 -12.61 -15.54 6.96
CA ASP A 161 -14.06 -15.55 6.82
C ASP A 161 -14.68 -15.30 8.20
N ARG A 162 -15.53 -14.26 8.33
CA ARG A 162 -16.25 -13.92 9.57
C ARG A 162 -15.37 -13.97 10.85
N ASN A 163 -14.17 -13.40 10.79
CA ASN A 163 -13.13 -13.38 11.83
C ASN A 163 -12.37 -14.70 12.10
N VAL A 164 -12.64 -15.77 11.36
CA VAL A 164 -11.86 -17.01 11.41
C VAL A 164 -10.73 -16.93 10.40
N CYS A 165 -9.49 -17.13 10.86
CA CYS A 165 -8.33 -17.24 9.99
C CYS A 165 -8.21 -18.66 9.45
N VAL A 166 -8.57 -18.86 8.18
CA VAL A 166 -8.56 -20.18 7.53
C VAL A 166 -7.18 -20.49 6.94
N LEU A 167 -6.49 -19.49 6.42
CA LEU A 167 -5.15 -19.62 5.84
C LEU A 167 -4.28 -18.41 6.20
N ARG A 168 -3.04 -18.69 6.58
CA ARG A 168 -1.98 -17.70 6.73
C ARG A 168 -0.63 -18.32 6.40
N LYS A 169 -0.09 -18.05 5.21
CA LYS A 169 1.18 -18.62 4.74
C LYS A 169 2.02 -17.60 3.98
N TYR A 170 3.33 -17.89 3.92
CA TYR A 170 4.27 -17.16 3.10
C TYR A 170 4.77 -18.07 1.97
N THR A 171 4.89 -17.53 0.76
CA THR A 171 5.54 -18.21 -0.36
C THR A 171 6.38 -17.21 -1.16
N ALA A 172 7.42 -17.71 -1.83
CA ALA A 172 8.19 -16.91 -2.77
C ALA A 172 7.61 -16.95 -4.19
N ASP A 173 6.86 -18.00 -4.52
CA ASP A 173 6.35 -18.25 -5.88
C ASP A 173 4.94 -17.70 -6.07
N THR A 174 4.72 -17.07 -7.22
CA THR A 174 3.45 -16.44 -7.57
C THR A 174 2.37 -17.49 -7.86
N LYS A 175 2.72 -18.62 -8.50
CA LYS A 175 1.74 -19.69 -8.78
C LYS A 175 1.33 -20.40 -7.50
N GLU A 176 2.29 -20.65 -6.61
CA GLU A 176 2.02 -21.23 -5.30
C GLU A 176 1.11 -20.31 -4.48
N ALA A 177 1.30 -18.99 -4.53
CA ALA A 177 0.46 -18.04 -3.80
C ALA A 177 -1.02 -18.15 -4.20
N LEU A 178 -1.30 -18.17 -5.52
CA LEU A 178 -2.64 -18.38 -6.05
C LEU A 178 -3.20 -19.75 -5.70
N LYS A 179 -2.39 -20.80 -5.84
CA LYS A 179 -2.79 -22.17 -5.49
C LYS A 179 -3.20 -22.27 -4.02
N LEU A 180 -2.41 -21.71 -3.11
CA LEU A 180 -2.73 -21.72 -1.68
C LEU A 180 -4.07 -21.05 -1.38
N ARG A 181 -4.32 -19.88 -1.97
CA ARG A 181 -5.58 -19.17 -1.78
C ARG A 181 -6.76 -19.95 -2.38
N ARG A 182 -6.62 -20.42 -3.62
CA ARG A 182 -7.62 -21.21 -4.33
C ARG A 182 -8.00 -22.48 -3.58
N ASP A 183 -7.00 -23.24 -3.13
CA ASP A 183 -7.21 -24.50 -2.42
C ASP A 183 -7.91 -24.25 -1.06
N ALA A 184 -7.63 -23.12 -0.41
CA ALA A 184 -8.32 -22.72 0.82
C ALA A 184 -9.78 -22.29 0.56
N GLU A 185 -10.04 -21.53 -0.51
CA GLU A 185 -11.40 -21.16 -0.92
C GLU A 185 -12.24 -22.38 -1.29
N ARG A 186 -11.69 -23.31 -2.08
CA ARG A 186 -12.37 -24.57 -2.41
C ARG A 186 -12.67 -25.41 -1.18
N LYS A 187 -11.72 -25.50 -0.23
CA LYS A 187 -11.94 -26.25 1.01
C LYS A 187 -13.07 -25.66 1.85
N TYR A 188 -13.23 -24.34 1.83
CA TYR A 188 -14.16 -23.63 2.71
C TYR A 188 -15.53 -23.36 2.07
N TYR A 189 -15.56 -22.93 0.80
CA TYR A 189 -16.78 -22.59 0.04
C TYR A 189 -17.16 -23.63 -1.03
N GLY A 190 -16.32 -24.64 -1.30
CA GLY A 190 -16.53 -25.62 -2.37
C GLY A 190 -16.13 -25.14 -3.77
N GLN A 191 -15.93 -23.84 -3.94
CA GLN A 191 -15.56 -23.19 -5.20
C GLN A 191 -14.62 -22.00 -4.96
N SER A 192 -13.93 -21.53 -6.01
CA SER A 192 -13.01 -20.39 -5.93
C SER A 192 -13.14 -19.49 -7.15
N VAL A 193 -13.16 -18.18 -6.93
CA VAL A 193 -13.17 -17.18 -8.02
C VAL A 193 -11.86 -17.21 -8.81
N ILE A 194 -10.78 -17.67 -8.19
CA ILE A 194 -9.47 -17.83 -8.83
C ILE A 194 -9.57 -18.84 -9.99
N ASP A 195 -10.49 -19.80 -9.96
CA ASP A 195 -10.65 -20.77 -11.06
C ASP A 195 -11.07 -20.09 -12.38
N GLN A 196 -11.87 -19.03 -12.31
CA GLN A 196 -12.34 -18.30 -13.48
C GLN A 196 -11.30 -17.32 -14.04
N TYR A 197 -10.43 -16.76 -13.18
CA TYR A 197 -9.53 -15.66 -13.54
C TYR A 197 -8.05 -15.95 -13.26
N SER A 198 -7.67 -17.22 -13.11
CA SER A 198 -6.34 -17.65 -12.65
C SER A 198 -5.19 -17.05 -13.45
N GLU A 199 -5.30 -17.01 -14.78
CA GLU A 199 -4.25 -16.48 -15.66
C GLU A 199 -4.07 -14.97 -15.50
N LEU A 200 -5.19 -14.21 -15.50
CA LEU A 200 -5.15 -12.76 -15.35
C LEU A 200 -4.57 -12.36 -13.99
N MET A 201 -5.03 -13.03 -12.92
CA MET A 201 -4.52 -12.81 -11.56
C MET A 201 -3.02 -13.16 -11.46
N TYR A 202 -2.58 -14.25 -12.10
CA TYR A 202 -1.16 -14.62 -12.12
C TYR A 202 -0.30 -13.56 -12.80
N LEU A 203 -0.73 -13.06 -13.96
CA LEU A 203 0.01 -12.06 -14.72
C LEU A 203 0.17 -10.75 -13.94
N GLU A 204 -0.88 -10.29 -13.26
CA GLU A 204 -0.81 -9.09 -12.43
C GLU A 204 0.16 -9.27 -11.26
N LEU A 205 0.02 -10.36 -10.49
CA LEU A 205 0.89 -10.64 -9.36
C LEU A 205 2.36 -10.73 -9.81
N GLU A 206 2.61 -11.40 -10.93
CA GLU A 206 3.95 -11.56 -11.46
C GLU A 206 4.53 -10.25 -12.01
N GLN A 207 3.72 -9.42 -12.67
CA GLN A 207 4.11 -8.06 -13.07
C GLN A 207 4.50 -7.23 -11.85
N MET A 208 3.69 -7.26 -10.80
CA MET A 208 3.95 -6.52 -9.58
C MET A 208 5.25 -6.98 -8.89
N ARG A 209 5.47 -8.30 -8.81
CA ARG A 209 6.73 -8.88 -8.31
C ARG A 209 7.93 -8.39 -9.12
N ARG A 210 7.84 -8.44 -10.46
CA ARG A 210 8.90 -8.01 -11.38
C ARG A 210 9.22 -6.53 -11.22
N SER A 211 8.20 -5.67 -11.21
CA SER A 211 8.37 -4.22 -11.02
C SER A 211 9.04 -3.92 -9.68
N TYR A 212 8.63 -4.60 -8.59
CA TYR A 212 9.26 -4.40 -7.29
C TYR A 212 10.74 -4.81 -7.29
N ILE A 213 11.06 -5.98 -7.86
CA ILE A 213 12.44 -6.49 -7.93
C ILE A 213 13.32 -5.58 -8.79
N ALA A 214 12.79 -5.05 -9.90
CA ALA A 214 13.51 -4.13 -10.76
C ALA A 214 13.88 -2.83 -10.02
N SER A 215 12.96 -2.26 -9.25
CA SER A 215 13.21 -1.05 -8.45
C SER A 215 13.99 -1.32 -7.16
N HIS A 216 13.90 -2.52 -6.60
CA HIS A 216 14.54 -2.92 -5.35
C HIS A 216 15.31 -4.22 -5.51
N PRO A 217 16.44 -4.20 -6.25
CA PRO A 217 17.21 -5.40 -6.48
C PRO A 217 17.69 -5.99 -5.16
N PRO A 218 17.48 -7.28 -4.95
CA PRO A 218 17.77 -7.93 -3.68
C PRO A 218 19.25 -7.90 -3.34
N LYS A 219 19.58 -7.70 -2.06
CA LYS A 219 20.97 -7.73 -1.60
C LYS A 219 21.51 -9.16 -1.68
N ILE A 220 22.60 -9.36 -2.41
CA ILE A 220 23.32 -10.64 -2.51
C ILE A 220 24.60 -10.50 -1.71
N GLU A 221 24.82 -11.41 -0.77
CA GLU A 221 26.00 -11.37 0.09
C GLU A 221 27.28 -11.55 -0.74
N GLY A 222 28.25 -10.65 -0.55
CA GLY A 222 29.48 -10.64 -1.32
C GLY A 222 29.36 -10.01 -2.72
N VAL A 223 28.20 -9.50 -3.13
CA VAL A 223 28.06 -8.67 -4.33
C VAL A 223 27.59 -7.28 -3.90
N TYR A 224 28.44 -6.26 -4.08
CA TYR A 224 28.11 -4.90 -3.68
C TYR A 224 28.68 -3.87 -4.64
N TRP A 225 28.05 -2.70 -4.69
CA TRP A 225 28.54 -1.57 -5.46
C TRP A 225 29.68 -0.89 -4.70
N ASP A 226 30.86 -0.84 -5.30
CA ASP A 226 32.00 -0.12 -4.76
C ASP A 226 32.00 1.32 -5.31
N LYS A 227 31.77 2.27 -4.41
CA LYS A 227 31.65 3.70 -4.74
C LYS A 227 32.99 4.32 -5.16
N SER A 228 34.12 3.74 -4.77
CA SER A 228 35.44 4.29 -5.08
C SER A 228 35.79 4.05 -6.55
N VAL A 229 35.64 2.80 -7.00
CA VAL A 229 35.95 2.36 -8.36
C VAL A 229 34.76 2.43 -9.31
N HIS A 230 33.57 2.80 -8.83
CA HIS A 230 32.33 2.89 -9.60
C HIS A 230 32.02 1.59 -10.37
N ARG A 231 32.19 0.45 -9.68
CA ARG A 231 32.00 -0.90 -10.25
C ARG A 231 31.39 -1.83 -9.21
N TRP A 232 30.72 -2.88 -9.68
CA TRP A 232 30.25 -3.97 -8.85
C TRP A 232 31.42 -4.85 -8.43
N ASN A 233 31.65 -5.00 -7.13
CA ASN A 233 32.65 -5.90 -6.58
C ASN A 233 31.99 -7.23 -6.18
N VAL A 234 32.58 -8.33 -6.63
CA VAL A 234 32.31 -9.68 -6.14
C VAL A 234 33.43 -10.09 -5.20
N ARG A 235 33.09 -10.20 -3.92
CA ARG A 235 33.99 -10.67 -2.87
C ARG A 235 33.43 -11.94 -2.25
N PHE A 236 34.20 -13.02 -2.29
CA PHE A 236 33.79 -14.29 -1.68
C PHE A 236 34.89 -14.89 -0.82
N TRP A 237 34.53 -15.19 0.43
CA TRP A 237 35.39 -15.84 1.41
C TRP A 237 35.04 -17.32 1.49
N HIS A 238 36.03 -18.20 1.35
CA HIS A 238 35.82 -19.65 1.47
C HIS A 238 36.23 -20.12 2.87
N LYS A 239 35.25 -20.56 3.68
CA LYS A 239 35.48 -20.95 5.08
C LYS A 239 36.49 -22.10 5.23
N GLY A 240 36.50 -23.06 4.31
CA GLY A 240 37.42 -24.20 4.36
C GLY A 240 38.87 -23.90 3.95
N ARG A 241 39.14 -22.75 3.32
CA ARG A 241 40.50 -22.33 2.92
C ARG A 241 41.02 -21.14 3.73
N GLY A 242 40.14 -20.43 4.43
CA GLY A 242 40.54 -19.28 5.26
C GLY A 242 41.00 -18.06 4.45
N GLU A 243 40.58 -17.94 3.19
CA GLU A 243 40.98 -16.83 2.31
C GLU A 243 39.87 -16.38 1.35
N PHE A 244 40.06 -15.20 0.75
CA PHE A 244 39.22 -14.72 -0.34
C PHE A 244 39.57 -15.46 -1.63
N VAL A 245 38.63 -16.26 -2.13
CA VAL A 245 38.77 -16.98 -3.41
C VAL A 245 38.46 -16.09 -4.61
N VAL A 246 37.69 -15.01 -4.42
CA VAL A 246 37.40 -14.04 -5.48
C VAL A 246 37.31 -12.62 -4.93
N ASN A 247 37.95 -11.70 -5.64
CA ASN A 247 37.81 -10.25 -5.51
C ASN A 247 37.91 -9.65 -6.92
N LYS A 248 36.78 -9.56 -7.64
CA LYS A 248 36.71 -9.10 -9.04
C LYS A 248 35.71 -7.95 -9.19
N PHE A 249 35.98 -7.08 -10.15
CA PHE A 249 35.13 -5.91 -10.44
C PHE A 249 34.44 -6.03 -11.79
N PHE A 250 33.18 -5.67 -11.84
CA PHE A 250 32.31 -5.75 -13.01
C PHE A 250 31.62 -4.41 -13.28
N LYS A 251 31.33 -4.13 -14.55
CA LYS A 251 30.57 -2.94 -14.94
C LYS A 251 29.09 -3.11 -14.62
N ASN A 252 28.54 -4.28 -14.93
CA ASN A 252 27.13 -4.60 -14.73
C ASN A 252 26.93 -5.43 -13.47
N ARG A 253 25.76 -5.28 -12.85
CA ARG A 253 25.37 -6.05 -11.67
C ARG A 253 25.20 -7.53 -12.01
N ASP A 254 24.62 -7.82 -13.17
CA ASP A 254 24.26 -9.19 -13.54
C ASP A 254 25.50 -10.04 -13.80
N ASP A 255 26.52 -9.47 -14.46
CA ASP A 255 27.83 -10.12 -14.62
C ASP A 255 28.47 -10.48 -13.27
N ALA A 256 28.34 -9.60 -12.28
CA ALA A 256 28.84 -9.84 -10.93
C ALA A 256 28.06 -10.98 -10.23
N ILE A 257 26.75 -11.08 -10.45
CA ILE A 257 25.92 -12.17 -9.91
C ILE A 257 26.24 -13.49 -10.60
N THR A 258 26.42 -13.49 -11.93
CA THR A 258 26.82 -14.68 -12.71
C THR A 258 28.16 -15.22 -12.24
N GLU A 259 29.15 -14.35 -12.02
CA GLU A 259 30.43 -14.78 -11.47
C GLU A 259 30.27 -15.35 -10.06
N ARG A 260 29.46 -14.70 -9.21
CA ARG A 260 29.19 -15.20 -7.87
C ARG A 260 28.56 -16.60 -7.90
N PHE A 261 27.57 -16.82 -8.77
CA PHE A 261 26.90 -18.10 -8.96
C PHE A 261 27.88 -19.19 -9.43
N ARG A 262 28.70 -18.87 -10.44
CA ARG A 262 29.75 -19.76 -10.96
C ARG A 262 30.71 -20.21 -9.85
N ILE A 263 31.13 -19.27 -9.01
CA ILE A 263 32.09 -19.53 -7.93
C ILE A 263 31.47 -20.39 -6.83
N GLU A 264 30.22 -20.14 -6.43
CA GLU A 264 29.55 -20.99 -5.45
C GLU A 264 29.42 -22.44 -5.96
N LYS A 265 28.99 -22.62 -7.21
CA LYS A 265 28.94 -23.95 -7.83
C LYS A 265 30.31 -24.63 -7.88
N LEU A 266 31.37 -23.89 -8.20
CA LEU A 266 32.72 -24.43 -8.30
C LEU A 266 33.24 -24.95 -6.94
N TYR A 267 32.99 -24.21 -5.86
CA TYR A 267 33.58 -24.53 -4.54
C TYR A 267 32.67 -25.36 -3.63
N TYR A 268 31.35 -25.15 -3.68
CA TYR A 268 30.39 -25.84 -2.81
C TYR A 268 29.54 -26.88 -3.53
N GLY A 269 29.63 -26.97 -4.87
CA GLY A 269 28.78 -27.86 -5.69
C GLY A 269 27.30 -27.43 -5.76
N THR A 270 26.91 -26.46 -4.94
CA THR A 270 25.56 -25.90 -4.82
C THR A 270 25.64 -24.38 -4.75
N THR A 271 24.50 -23.69 -4.91
CA THR A 271 24.44 -22.24 -4.74
C THR A 271 23.77 -21.87 -3.42
N LEU A 272 24.34 -20.90 -2.72
CA LEU A 272 23.77 -20.23 -1.57
C LEU A 272 22.95 -19.00 -1.99
N ILE A 273 23.07 -18.57 -3.26
CA ILE A 273 22.17 -17.58 -3.86
C ILE A 273 20.75 -18.18 -3.83
N PRO A 274 19.78 -17.51 -3.19
CA PRO A 274 18.39 -17.94 -3.23
C PRO A 274 17.89 -18.13 -4.67
N GLU A 275 17.21 -19.24 -4.95
CA GLU A 275 16.69 -19.58 -6.30
C GLU A 275 15.92 -18.43 -6.96
N ARG A 276 15.25 -17.59 -6.16
CA ARG A 276 14.55 -16.36 -6.59
C ARG A 276 15.41 -15.32 -7.32
N TYR A 277 16.73 -15.42 -7.28
CA TYR A 277 17.65 -14.55 -8.02
C TYR A 277 18.22 -15.22 -9.27
N LEU A 278 17.98 -16.53 -9.44
CA LEU A 278 18.34 -17.27 -10.65
C LEU A 278 17.41 -16.94 -11.81
N SER A 279 16.17 -16.49 -11.55
CA SER A 279 15.24 -16.02 -12.59
C SER A 279 15.58 -14.64 -13.16
N LEU A 280 16.67 -14.02 -12.69
CA LEU A 280 17.19 -12.73 -13.15
C LEU A 280 18.55 -12.87 -13.85
N LEU A 281 19.09 -14.10 -13.91
CA LEU A 281 20.25 -14.51 -14.69
C LEU A 281 19.79 -15.04 -16.05
#